data_AF-A0A973JTQ6-F1
#
_entry.id   AF-A0A973JTQ6-F1
#
_cell.length_a   1.000
_cell.length_b   1.000
_cell.length_c   1.000
_cell.angle_alpha   90.00
_cell.angle_beta   90.00
_cell.angle_gamma   90.00
#
_symmetry.space_group_name_H-M   'P 1'
#
loop_
_entity.id
_entity.type
_entity.pdbx_description
1 polymer ?
#
loop_
_entity_poly.entity_id
_entity_poly.type
_entity_poly.pdbx_seq_one_letter_code
_entity_poly.pdbx_strand_id
1 'polypeptide(L)'
;MNLTFFFAAIAFYIIATAGYLIFFVQPERKPIASAALWAAFLGFGAHFIYFSLRWSESGRIPVTNFFEAISAFGMGIILVFLIMELRYRIPALGTFMLPLVLLLMAPAAITSREIAGLNPILKSAWLGIHT
;
A
#
# COMPACT_ATOMS: atom_id res chain seq x y z
N MET A 1 -15.61 -6.37 -7.38
CA MET A 1 -14.17 -6.60 -7.19
C MET A 1 -13.82 -7.68 -6.18
N ASN A 2 -12.91 -8.58 -6.56
CA ASN A 2 -12.28 -9.54 -5.65
C ASN A 2 -11.26 -8.84 -4.71
N LEU A 3 -11.33 -9.09 -3.40
CA LEU A 3 -10.47 -8.47 -2.39
C LEU A 3 -9.22 -9.30 -2.03
N THR A 4 -9.01 -10.46 -2.65
CA THR A 4 -7.87 -11.35 -2.34
C THR A 4 -6.54 -10.62 -2.38
N PHE A 5 -6.28 -9.81 -3.43
CA PHE A 5 -5.02 -9.07 -3.57
C PHE A 5 -4.84 -7.98 -2.51
N PHE A 6 -5.92 -7.34 -2.06
CA PHE A 6 -5.87 -6.35 -0.99
C PHE A 6 -5.49 -6.98 0.35
N PHE A 7 -6.12 -8.10 0.70
CA PHE A 7 -5.78 -8.82 1.93
C PHE A 7 -4.40 -9.48 1.86
N ALA A 8 -3.99 -9.96 0.69
CA ALA A 8 -2.63 -10.45 0.47
C ALA A 8 -1.60 -9.34 0.69
N ALA A 9 -1.84 -8.13 0.17
CA ALA A 9 -0.97 -6.97 0.42
C ALA A 9 -0.82 -6.67 1.91
N ILE A 10 -1.94 -6.62 2.66
CA ILE A 10 -1.93 -6.41 4.11
C ILE A 10 -1.12 -7.51 4.82
N ALA A 11 -1.35 -8.79 4.48
CA ALA A 11 -0.63 -9.90 5.09
C ALA A 11 0.89 -9.79 4.88
N PHE A 12 1.30 -9.48 3.65
CA PHE A 12 2.72 -9.27 3.34
C PHE A 12 3.31 -8.05 4.05
N TYR A 13 2.58 -6.94 4.18
CA TYR A 13 3.02 -5.78 4.94
C TYR A 13 3.10 -6.05 6.44
N ILE A 14 2.24 -6.90 7.01
CA ILE A 14 2.38 -7.37 8.40
C ILE A 14 3.67 -8.16 8.57
N ILE A 15 3.95 -9.10 7.67
CA ILE A 15 5.18 -9.91 7.71
C ILE A 15 6.42 -9.00 7.58
N ALA A 16 6.40 -8.08 6.62
CA ALA A 16 7.48 -7.12 6.41
C ALA A 16 7.68 -6.23 7.65
N THR A 17 6.59 -5.70 8.22
CA THR A 17 6.63 -4.88 9.44
C THR A 17 7.27 -5.64 10.60
N ALA A 18 6.81 -6.86 10.88
CA ALA A 18 7.38 -7.70 11.92
C ALA A 18 8.87 -7.96 11.67
N GLY A 19 9.26 -8.28 10.43
CA GLY A 19 10.65 -8.50 10.07
C GLY A 19 11.55 -7.28 10.27
N TYR A 20 11.09 -6.08 9.87
CA TYR A 20 11.84 -4.83 10.08
C TYR A 20 11.90 -4.39 11.55
N LEU A 21 10.87 -4.69 12.36
CA LEU A 21 10.91 -4.48 13.81
C LEU A 21 11.89 -5.44 14.50
N ILE A 22 11.90 -6.71 14.10
CA ILE A 22 12.85 -7.70 14.62
C ILE A 22 14.28 -7.30 14.24
N PHE A 23 14.51 -6.90 12.99
CA PHE A 23 15.82 -6.46 12.54
C PHE A 23 16.29 -5.20 13.29
N PHE A 24 15.40 -4.27 13.60
CA PHE A 24 15.71 -3.07 14.38
C PHE A 24 16.22 -3.41 15.79
N VAL A 25 15.60 -4.40 16.46
CA VAL A 25 16.03 -4.85 17.79
C VAL A 25 17.26 -5.78 17.71
N GLN A 26 17.41 -6.54 16.62
CA GLN A 26 18.46 -7.55 16.44
C GLN A 26 19.18 -7.39 15.08
N PRO A 27 20.04 -6.36 14.93
CA PRO A 27 20.65 -6.01 13.63
C PRO A 27 21.58 -7.08 13.04
N GLU A 28 22.07 -8.01 13.87
CA GLU A 28 22.92 -9.12 13.43
C GLU A 28 22.19 -10.12 12.53
N ARG A 29 20.85 -10.14 12.57
CA ARG A 29 20.00 -11.06 11.80
C ARG A 29 19.72 -10.54 10.38
N LYS A 30 20.78 -10.32 9.59
CA LYS A 30 20.70 -9.85 8.20
C LYS A 30 19.72 -10.64 7.29
N PRO A 31 19.57 -11.97 7.41
CA PRO A 31 18.59 -12.72 6.60
C PRO A 31 17.14 -12.29 6.84
N ILE A 32 16.80 -11.84 8.06
CA ILE A 32 15.44 -11.39 8.39
C ILE A 32 15.11 -10.10 7.65
N ALA A 33 16.03 -9.13 7.58
CA ALA A 33 15.83 -7.91 6.80
C ALA A 33 15.62 -8.21 5.32
N SER A 34 16.39 -9.14 4.74
CA SER A 34 16.21 -9.55 3.35
C SER A 34 14.85 -10.20 3.11
N ALA A 35 14.41 -11.09 4.00
CA ALA A 35 13.09 -11.72 3.90
C ALA A 35 11.95 -10.70 4.05
N ALA A 36 12.10 -9.75 4.98
CA ALA A 36 11.14 -8.67 5.19
C ALA A 36 11.04 -7.73 3.98
N LEU A 37 12.17 -7.43 3.34
CA LEU A 37 12.20 -6.66 2.10
C LEU A 37 11.48 -7.38 0.96
N TRP A 38 11.73 -8.69 0.78
CA TRP A 38 10.98 -9.49 -0.20
C TRP A 38 9.49 -9.53 0.09
N ALA A 39 9.09 -9.65 1.37
CA ALA A 39 7.69 -9.54 1.76
C ALA A 39 7.10 -8.17 1.39
N ALA A 40 7.84 -7.07 1.60
CA ALA A 40 7.40 -5.73 1.21
C ALA A 40 7.20 -5.61 -0.31
N PHE A 41 8.09 -6.18 -1.14
CA PHE A 41 7.92 -6.23 -2.59
C PHE A 41 6.69 -7.03 -3.02
N LEU A 42 6.46 -8.19 -2.43
CA LEU A 42 5.27 -9.01 -2.70
C LEU A 42 3.99 -8.29 -2.28
N GLY A 43 4.01 -7.62 -1.12
CA GLY A 43 2.92 -6.78 -0.65
C GLY A 43 2.61 -5.64 -1.62
N PHE A 44 3.63 -4.93 -2.09
CA PHE A 44 3.48 -3.88 -3.10
C PHE A 44 2.93 -4.40 -4.42
N GLY A 45 3.43 -5.55 -4.90
CA GLY A 45 2.91 -6.19 -6.11
C GLY A 45 1.43 -6.53 -5.99
N ALA A 46 1.02 -7.14 -4.88
CA ALA A 46 -0.39 -7.44 -4.61
C ALA A 46 -1.25 -6.16 -4.51
N HIS A 47 -0.73 -5.11 -3.86
CA HIS A 47 -1.41 -3.82 -3.73
C HIS A 47 -1.59 -3.13 -5.09
N PHE A 48 -0.56 -3.16 -5.94
CA PHE A 48 -0.60 -2.62 -7.29
C PHE A 48 -1.59 -3.37 -8.19
N ILE A 49 -1.62 -4.71 -8.12
CA ILE A 49 -2.61 -5.53 -8.84
C ILE A 49 -4.03 -5.14 -8.39
N TYR A 50 -4.26 -5.05 -7.08
CA TYR A 50 -5.55 -4.61 -6.54
C TYR A 50 -5.96 -3.23 -7.06
N PHE A 51 -5.04 -2.25 -7.02
CA PHE A 51 -5.27 -0.90 -7.52
C PHE A 51 -5.62 -0.89 -9.01
N SER A 52 -4.87 -1.64 -9.82
CA SER A 52 -5.07 -1.74 -11.28
C SER A 52 -6.41 -2.38 -11.64
N LEU A 53 -6.79 -3.46 -10.95
CA LEU A 53 -8.10 -4.10 -11.12
C LEU A 53 -9.23 -3.12 -10.74
N ARG A 54 -9.08 -2.38 -9.64
CA ARG A 54 -10.07 -1.38 -9.22
C ARG A 54 -10.21 -0.25 -10.23
N TRP A 55 -9.10 0.19 -10.81
CA TRP A 55 -9.12 1.19 -11.89
C TRP A 55 -9.91 0.66 -13.07
N SER A 56 -9.56 -0.54 -13.56
CA SER A 56 -10.25 -1.16 -14.70
C SER A 56 -11.76 -1.35 -14.45
N GLU A 57 -12.15 -1.80 -13.25
CA GLU A 57 -13.57 -2.03 -12.91
C GLU A 57 -14.35 -0.71 -12.76
N SER A 58 -13.73 0.34 -12.22
CA SER A 58 -14.42 1.62 -11.98
C SER A 58 -14.39 2.58 -13.17
N GLY A 59 -13.53 2.34 -14.18
CA GLY A 59 -13.35 3.21 -15.34
C GLY A 59 -12.71 4.56 -15.01
N ARG A 60 -12.16 4.72 -13.81
CA ARG A 60 -11.53 5.95 -13.31
C ARG A 60 -10.37 5.62 -12.38
N ILE A 61 -9.48 6.57 -12.17
CA ILE A 61 -8.40 6.42 -11.19
C ILE A 61 -9.03 6.21 -9.79
N PRO A 62 -8.65 5.14 -9.04
CA PRO A 62 -9.20 4.87 -7.71
C PRO A 62 -8.63 5.79 -6.63
N VAL A 63 -9.02 7.07 -6.66
CA VAL A 63 -8.60 8.10 -5.67
C VAL A 63 -9.75 9.01 -5.22
N THR A 64 -11.00 8.64 -5.51
CA THR A 64 -12.14 9.58 -5.39
C THR A 64 -12.93 9.49 -4.09
N ASN A 65 -12.73 8.44 -3.32
CA ASN A 65 -13.29 8.29 -1.98
C ASN A 65 -12.19 8.06 -0.94
N PHE A 66 -12.54 8.16 0.33
CA PHE A 66 -11.58 8.06 1.44
C PHE A 66 -10.78 6.75 1.42
N PHE A 67 -11.45 5.61 1.18
CA PHE A 67 -10.79 4.31 1.06
C PHE A 67 -9.74 4.31 -0.06
N GLU A 68 -10.16 4.77 -1.24
CA GLU A 68 -9.34 4.84 -2.45
C GLU A 68 -8.13 5.76 -2.28
N ALA A 69 -8.36 6.97 -1.77
CA ALA A 69 -7.31 7.96 -1.56
C ALA A 69 -6.27 7.48 -0.53
N ILE A 70 -6.70 6.94 0.61
CA ILE A 70 -5.77 6.45 1.63
C ILE A 70 -5.02 5.20 1.16
N SER A 71 -5.69 4.29 0.45
CA SER A 71 -5.04 3.11 -0.12
C SER A 71 -3.98 3.49 -1.14
N ALA A 72 -4.27 4.44 -2.04
CA ALA A 72 -3.32 4.95 -3.02
C ALA A 72 -2.16 5.71 -2.35
N PHE A 73 -2.44 6.49 -1.30
CA PHE A 73 -1.40 7.18 -0.53
C PHE A 73 -0.46 6.20 0.18
N GLY A 74 -1.01 5.17 0.83
CA GLY A 74 -0.22 4.08 1.41
C GLY A 74 0.63 3.37 0.37
N MET A 75 0.09 3.13 -0.83
CA MET A 75 0.82 2.56 -1.96
C MET A 75 1.98 3.47 -2.42
N GLY A 76 1.81 4.79 -2.37
CA GLY A 76 2.89 5.75 -2.64
C GLY A 76 4.00 5.70 -1.59
N ILE A 77 3.65 5.65 -0.29
CA ILE A 77 4.62 5.56 0.81
C ILE A 77 5.49 4.31 0.68
N ILE A 78 4.87 3.15 0.46
CA ILE A 78 5.62 1.89 0.31
C ILE A 78 6.52 1.93 -0.93
N LEU A 79 6.08 2.53 -2.04
CA LEU A 79 6.90 2.67 -3.25
C LEU A 79 8.14 3.52 -2.96
N VAL A 80 7.97 4.66 -2.27
CA VAL A 80 9.09 5.51 -1.86
C VAL A 80 10.03 4.73 -0.93
N PHE A 81 9.50 4.01 0.05
CA PHE A 81 10.30 3.15 0.92
C PHE A 81 11.13 2.15 0.12
N LEU A 82 10.52 1.41 -0.82
CA LEU A 82 11.23 0.42 -1.63
C LEU A 82 12.34 1.06 -2.48
N ILE A 83 12.09 2.24 -3.08
CA ILE A 83 13.10 2.99 -3.83
C ILE A 83 14.26 3.41 -2.91
N MET A 84 13.94 3.95 -1.74
CA MET A 84 14.95 4.39 -0.76
C MET A 84 15.80 3.22 -0.25
N GLU A 85 15.17 2.09 0.03
CA GLU A 85 15.86 0.88 0.48
C GLU A 85 16.78 0.32 -0.61
N LEU A 86 16.34 0.30 -1.88
CA LEU A 86 17.17 -0.15 -2.99
C LEU A 86 18.36 0.79 -3.26
N ARG A 87 18.14 2.11 -3.18
CA ARG A 87 19.15 3.11 -3.56
C ARG A 87 20.13 3.42 -2.45
N TYR A 88 19.64 3.60 -1.23
CA TYR A 88 20.43 4.10 -0.11
C TYR A 88 20.68 3.03 0.96
N ARG A 89 19.96 1.89 0.91
CA ARG A 89 20.08 0.78 1.88
C ARG A 89 20.05 1.30 3.31
N ILE A 90 18.94 1.96 3.67
CA ILE A 90 18.70 2.52 5.00
C ILE A 90 17.57 1.71 5.65
N PRO A 91 17.86 0.54 6.26
CA PRO A 91 16.82 -0.37 6.72
C PRO A 91 15.94 0.21 7.81
N ALA A 92 16.45 1.19 8.56
CA ALA A 92 15.71 1.90 9.60
C ALA A 92 14.44 2.57 9.06
N LEU A 93 14.39 2.93 7.77
CA LEU A 93 13.19 3.49 7.15
C LEU A 93 12.03 2.48 7.15
N GLY A 94 12.31 1.19 6.91
CA GLY A 94 11.30 0.14 6.88
C GLY A 94 10.58 -0.02 8.23
N THR A 95 11.31 0.18 9.33
CA THR A 95 10.76 0.12 10.69
C THR A 95 9.68 1.17 10.95
N PHE A 96 9.72 2.33 10.27
CA PHE A 96 8.70 3.38 10.42
C PHE A 96 7.66 3.38 9.28
N MET A 97 8.11 3.20 8.04
CA MET A 97 7.24 3.32 6.86
C MET A 97 6.24 2.17 6.75
N LEU A 98 6.65 0.93 7.03
CA LEU A 98 5.77 -0.24 6.92
C LEU A 98 4.61 -0.24 7.94
N PRO A 99 4.83 0.04 9.25
CA PRO A 99 3.72 0.23 10.19
C PRO A 99 2.78 1.35 9.78
N LEU A 100 3.30 2.46 9.25
CA LEU A 100 2.49 3.58 8.78
C LEU A 100 1.58 3.14 7.62
N VAL A 101 2.11 2.39 6.65
CA VAL A 101 1.33 1.83 5.54
C VAL A 101 0.22 0.92 6.06
N LEU A 102 0.51 0.05 7.03
CA LEU A 102 -0.50 -0.79 7.67
C LEU A 102 -1.58 0.02 8.39
N LEU A 103 -1.18 1.07 9.11
CA LEU A 103 -2.11 1.94 9.82
C LEU A 103 -3.05 2.66 8.86
N LEU A 104 -2.55 3.07 7.69
CA LEU A 104 -3.37 3.67 6.63
C LEU A 104 -4.32 2.64 5.99
N MET A 105 -3.86 1.40 5.78
CA MET A 105 -4.68 0.35 5.17
C MET A 105 -5.71 -0.28 6.13
N ALA A 106 -5.51 -0.20 7.45
CA ALA A 106 -6.40 -0.81 8.44
C ALA A 106 -7.82 -0.19 8.45
N PRO A 107 -8.01 1.15 8.50
CA PRO A 107 -9.33 1.78 8.33
C PRO A 107 -9.97 1.44 6.99
N ALA A 108 -9.14 1.32 5.95
CA ALA A 108 -9.58 0.94 4.62
C ALA A 108 -10.18 -0.48 4.59
N ALA A 109 -9.75 -1.37 5.49
CA ALA A 109 -10.34 -2.70 5.64
C ALA A 109 -11.72 -2.71 6.35
N ILE A 110 -12.14 -1.60 6.96
CA ILE A 110 -13.38 -1.51 7.77
C ILE A 110 -14.44 -0.64 7.08
N THR A 111 -14.04 0.34 6.27
CA THR A 111 -14.95 1.18 5.47
C THR A 111 -15.60 0.43 4.31
N SER A 112 -16.73 0.95 3.79
CA SER A 112 -17.34 0.46 2.56
C SER A 112 -16.32 0.52 1.41
N ARG A 113 -16.04 -0.67 0.86
CA ARG A 113 -15.10 -0.89 -0.24
C ARG A 113 -15.79 -0.95 -1.60
N GLU A 114 -17.11 -0.81 -1.60
CA GLU A 114 -17.92 -0.82 -2.82
C GLU A 114 -17.43 0.27 -3.77
N ILE A 115 -17.49 -0.04 -5.06
CA ILE A 115 -17.27 0.97 -6.10
C ILE A 115 -18.56 1.79 -6.13
N ALA A 116 -18.67 2.74 -5.21
CA ALA A 116 -19.79 3.66 -5.18
C ALA A 116 -19.76 4.53 -6.45
N GLY A 117 -20.94 4.84 -6.98
CA GLY A 117 -21.08 5.80 -8.05
C GLY A 117 -20.41 7.13 -7.66
N LEU A 118 -19.74 7.77 -8.62
CA LEU A 118 -19.12 9.08 -8.41
C LEU A 118 -20.12 10.04 -7.75
N ASN A 119 -19.70 10.69 -6.66
CA ASN A 119 -20.45 11.81 -6.11
C ASN A 119 -20.76 12.79 -7.25
N PRO A 120 -22.01 13.27 -7.40
CA PRO A 120 -22.39 14.20 -8.47
C PRO A 120 -21.43 15.38 -8.64
N ILE A 121 -20.83 15.88 -7.56
CA ILE A 121 -19.86 16.99 -7.57
C ILE A 121 -18.56 16.62 -8.29
N LEU A 122 -18.16 15.36 -8.27
CA LEU A 122 -16.94 14.84 -8.92
C LEU A 122 -17.16 14.47 -10.39
N LYS A 123 -18.40 14.51 -10.90
CA LYS A 123 -18.72 14.23 -12.32
C LYS A 123 -18.44 15.44 -13.21
N SER A 124 -17.24 16.00 -13.16
CA SER A 124 -16.82 17.10 -14.04
C SER A 124 -15.62 16.70 -14.88
N ALA A 125 -15.48 17.30 -16.07
CA ALA A 125 -14.30 17.12 -16.92
C ALA A 125 -12.99 17.54 -16.21
N TRP A 126 -13.10 18.42 -15.21
CA TRP A 126 -11.97 18.85 -14.38
C TRP A 126 -11.32 17.71 -13.60
N LEU A 127 -12.09 16.68 -13.21
CA LEU A 127 -11.54 15.50 -12.54
C LEU A 127 -10.51 14.77 -13.42
N GLY A 128 -10.69 14.73 -14.75
CA GLY A 128 -9.71 14.10 -15.64
C GLY A 128 -8.46 14.94 -15.91
N ILE A 129 -8.53 16.26 -15.70
CA ILE A 129 -7.47 17.21 -16.02
C ILE A 129 -6.60 17.51 -14.80
N HIS A 130 -7.19 17.53 -13.61
CA HIS A 130 -6.55 17.95 -12.36
C HIS A 130 -6.22 16.77 -11.41
N THR A 131 -6.34 15.52 -11.87
CA THR A 131 -6.01 14.33 -11.06
C THR A 131 -4.99 13.48 -11.78
#